data_AF-A0A7R9HFB2-F1
#
_entry.id   AF-A0A7R9HFB2-F1
#
_cell.length_a   1.000
_cell.length_b   1.000
_cell.length_c   1.000
_cell.angle_alpha   90.00
_cell.angle_beta   90.00
_cell.angle_gamma   90.00
#
_symmetry.space_group_name_H-M   'P 1'
#
loop_
_entity.id
_entity.type
_entity.pdbx_description
1 polymer ?
#
loop_
_entity_poly.entity_id
_entity_poly.type
_entity_poly.pdbx_seq_one_letter_code
_entity_poly.pdbx_strand_id
1 'polypeptide(L)'
;MGVFPAASSSHVPSPWAVLMSDPDSPIIDFYPEDFKIDLNGKKFAWQGVALLPFVDEKRLFKALEPYYESLTAAEKRRNVRGDDRLYVCLENSGYSFVKGLYENNLELHCETEICIDGMRGTVLIAEDCVRQGG
;
A
#
# COMPACT_ATOMS: atom_id res chain seq x y z
N MET A 1 -8.84 -4.05 -1.77
CA MET A 1 -9.88 -4.75 -2.53
C MET A 1 -10.98 -3.86 -3.13
N GLY A 2 -10.98 -2.54 -2.90
CA GLY A 2 -12.03 -1.66 -3.45
C GLY A 2 -11.76 -1.05 -4.84
N VAL A 3 -10.78 -1.57 -5.60
CA VAL A 3 -10.36 -0.98 -6.89
C VAL A 3 -10.23 -2.03 -8.00
N PHE A 4 -9.61 -3.17 -7.72
CA PHE A 4 -9.41 -4.19 -8.75
C PHE A 4 -10.70 -4.94 -9.13
N PRO A 5 -10.89 -5.26 -10.42
CA PRO A 5 -11.90 -6.23 -10.84
C PRO A 5 -11.48 -7.66 -10.49
N ALA A 6 -12.43 -8.60 -10.49
CA ALA A 6 -12.17 -10.03 -10.23
C ALA A 6 -11.10 -10.63 -11.16
N ALA A 7 -11.01 -10.16 -12.40
CA ALA A 7 -10.00 -10.57 -13.38
C ALA A 7 -8.55 -10.28 -12.95
N SER A 8 -8.33 -9.37 -11.99
CA SER A 8 -7.01 -9.04 -11.44
C SER A 8 -6.77 -9.62 -10.04
N SER A 9 -7.56 -10.61 -9.63
CA SER A 9 -7.50 -11.24 -8.31
C SER A 9 -6.15 -11.86 -7.95
N SER A 10 -5.30 -12.17 -8.92
CA SER A 10 -3.92 -12.63 -8.71
C SER A 10 -3.02 -11.66 -7.92
N HIS A 11 -3.41 -10.38 -7.81
CA HIS A 11 -2.65 -9.35 -7.08
C HIS A 11 -3.09 -9.18 -5.61
N VAL A 12 -4.18 -9.84 -5.20
CA VAL A 12 -4.65 -9.88 -3.81
C VAL A 12 -4.29 -11.23 -3.18
N PRO A 13 -4.30 -11.36 -1.83
CA PRO A 13 -4.07 -12.64 -1.18
C PRO A 13 -5.06 -13.70 -1.67
N SER A 14 -4.60 -14.94 -1.83
CA SER A 14 -5.44 -16.06 -2.28
C SER A 14 -6.75 -16.22 -1.46
N PRO A 15 -6.73 -16.12 -0.11
CA PRO A 15 -7.97 -16.20 0.68
C PRO A 15 -8.98 -15.09 0.37
N TRP A 16 -8.49 -13.90 0.00
CA TRP A 16 -9.31 -12.75 -0.36
C TRP A 16 -9.80 -12.79 -1.81
N ALA A 17 -9.01 -13.38 -2.71
CA ALA A 17 -9.36 -13.53 -4.12
C ALA A 17 -10.68 -14.31 -4.29
N VAL A 18 -10.93 -15.30 -3.43
CA VAL A 18 -12.18 -16.08 -3.42
C VAL A 18 -13.41 -15.18 -3.29
N LEU A 19 -13.35 -14.13 -2.47
CA LEU A 19 -14.47 -13.20 -2.25
C LEU A 19 -14.84 -12.40 -3.51
N MET A 20 -13.98 -12.37 -4.52
CA MET A 20 -14.20 -11.65 -5.78
C MET A 20 -14.92 -12.48 -6.84
N SER A 21 -14.98 -13.80 -6.69
CA SER A 21 -15.53 -14.71 -7.70
C SER A 21 -16.52 -15.74 -7.16
N ASP A 22 -16.53 -15.99 -5.85
CA ASP A 22 -17.49 -16.88 -5.21
C ASP A 22 -18.91 -16.26 -5.27
N PRO A 23 -19.89 -16.91 -5.93
CA PRO A 23 -21.27 -16.43 -5.97
C PRO A 23 -21.92 -16.27 -4.59
N ASP A 24 -21.45 -17.00 -3.59
CA ASP A 24 -21.94 -16.94 -2.20
C ASP A 24 -21.20 -15.88 -1.36
N SER A 25 -20.23 -15.16 -1.95
CA SER A 25 -19.51 -14.09 -1.27
C SER A 25 -20.46 -12.94 -0.89
N PRO A 26 -20.40 -12.43 0.35
CA PRO A 26 -21.25 -11.33 0.82
C PRO A 26 -20.94 -9.98 0.15
N ILE A 27 -19.91 -9.93 -0.70
CA ILE A 27 -19.45 -8.75 -1.43
C ILE A 27 -19.29 -9.02 -2.93
N ILE A 28 -19.86 -10.11 -3.46
CA ILE A 28 -19.74 -10.48 -4.88
C ILE A 28 -20.28 -9.38 -5.81
N ASP A 29 -21.28 -8.63 -5.36
CA ASP A 29 -21.89 -7.52 -6.10
C ASP A 29 -20.95 -6.32 -6.32
N PHE A 30 -19.80 -6.26 -5.64
CA PHE A 30 -18.76 -5.28 -5.91
C PHE A 30 -17.93 -5.58 -7.16
N TYR A 31 -18.01 -6.79 -7.70
CA TYR A 31 -17.15 -7.26 -8.78
C TYR A 31 -17.95 -7.74 -10.00
N PRO A 32 -18.74 -6.86 -10.65
CA PRO A 32 -19.44 -7.23 -11.88
C PRO A 32 -18.44 -7.55 -12.99
N GLU A 33 -18.67 -8.65 -13.72
CA GLU A 33 -17.85 -9.01 -14.88
C GLU A 33 -18.02 -8.01 -16.04
N ASP A 34 -19.21 -7.44 -16.19
CA ASP A 34 -19.54 -6.44 -17.21
C ASP A 34 -20.35 -5.29 -16.60
N PHE A 35 -20.15 -4.07 -17.11
CA PHE A 35 -20.81 -2.86 -16.64
C PHE A 35 -21.03 -1.88 -17.79
N LYS A 36 -22.03 -1.01 -17.63
CA LYS A 36 -22.39 -0.05 -18.66
C LYS A 36 -21.48 1.17 -18.61
N ILE A 37 -21.20 1.74 -19.78
CA ILE A 37 -20.54 3.04 -19.92
C ILE A 37 -21.57 4.05 -20.43
N ASP A 38 -21.83 5.10 -19.67
CA ASP A 38 -22.64 6.24 -20.12
C ASP A 38 -21.76 7.24 -20.87
N LEU A 39 -21.99 7.38 -22.18
CA LEU A 39 -21.23 8.32 -23.00
C LEU A 39 -21.54 9.78 -22.69
N ASN A 40 -22.71 10.11 -22.11
CA ASN A 40 -23.13 11.49 -21.79
C ASN A 40 -22.78 12.51 -22.90
N GLY A 41 -23.12 12.18 -24.15
CA GLY A 41 -22.86 13.01 -25.34
C GLY A 41 -21.41 13.00 -25.86
N LYS A 42 -20.51 12.18 -25.29
CA LYS A 42 -19.13 11.99 -25.77
C LYS A 42 -19.06 10.96 -26.89
N LYS A 43 -17.98 11.03 -27.68
CA LYS A 43 -17.80 10.21 -28.88
C LYS A 43 -17.17 8.85 -28.60
N PHE A 44 -16.29 8.77 -27.59
CA PHE A 44 -15.51 7.56 -27.30
C PHE A 44 -15.77 7.04 -25.88
N ALA A 45 -15.76 5.72 -25.71
CA ALA A 45 -16.08 5.07 -24.43
C ALA A 45 -15.19 5.53 -23.26
N TRP A 46 -13.90 5.78 -23.48
CA TRP A 46 -12.98 6.26 -22.45
C TRP A 46 -13.29 7.68 -21.95
N GLN A 47 -14.14 8.43 -22.66
CA GLN A 47 -14.64 9.74 -22.23
C GLN A 47 -15.95 9.63 -21.43
N GLY A 48 -16.58 8.46 -21.45
CA GLY A 48 -17.83 8.19 -20.74
C GLY A 48 -17.61 7.86 -19.26
N VAL A 49 -18.72 7.68 -18.55
CA VAL A 49 -18.75 7.32 -17.13
C VAL A 49 -18.98 5.83 -16.99
N ALA A 50 -18.07 5.12 -16.33
CA ALA A 50 -18.26 3.73 -15.95
C ALA A 50 -19.31 3.64 -14.83
N LEU A 51 -20.43 2.97 -15.10
CA LEU A 51 -21.53 2.80 -14.15
C LEU A 51 -21.29 1.58 -13.26
N LEU A 52 -20.30 1.69 -12.37
CA LEU A 52 -20.00 0.68 -11.36
C LEU A 52 -20.77 0.97 -10.05
N PRO A 53 -21.17 -0.07 -9.30
CA PRO A 53 -21.71 0.12 -7.96
C PRO A 53 -20.64 0.71 -7.04
N PHE A 54 -21.04 1.59 -6.12
CA PHE A 54 -20.15 2.08 -5.08
C PHE A 54 -19.91 0.99 -4.04
N VAL A 55 -18.66 0.84 -3.61
CA VAL A 55 -18.26 -0.12 -2.58
C VAL A 55 -18.72 0.38 -1.21
N ASP A 56 -19.42 -0.48 -0.46
CA ASP A 56 -19.66 -0.27 0.98
C ASP A 56 -18.43 -0.70 1.76
N GLU A 57 -17.69 0.28 2.28
CA GLU A 57 -16.46 0.10 3.05
C GLU A 57 -16.65 -0.81 4.27
N LYS A 58 -17.75 -0.64 5.01
CA LYS A 58 -17.99 -1.43 6.24
C LYS A 58 -18.27 -2.88 5.90
N ARG A 59 -19.03 -3.13 4.82
CA ARG A 59 -19.31 -4.49 4.35
C ARG A 59 -18.05 -5.16 3.82
N LEU A 60 -17.20 -4.41 3.11
CA LEU A 60 -15.90 -4.89 2.65
C LEU A 60 -15.02 -5.34 3.81
N PHE A 61 -14.83 -4.49 4.83
CA PHE A 61 -13.99 -4.86 5.99
C PHE A 61 -14.53 -6.08 6.73
N LYS A 62 -15.84 -6.15 6.95
CA LYS A 62 -16.48 -7.29 7.61
C LYS A 62 -16.29 -8.60 6.84
N ALA A 63 -16.32 -8.56 5.52
CA ALA A 63 -16.10 -9.74 4.68
C ALA A 63 -14.65 -10.23 4.73
N LEU A 64 -13.68 -9.33 4.93
CA LEU A 64 -12.26 -9.66 5.01
C LEU A 64 -11.82 -10.16 6.39
N GLU A 65 -12.51 -9.74 7.45
CA GLU A 65 -12.20 -10.05 8.85
C GLU A 65 -11.87 -11.53 9.11
N PRO A 66 -12.66 -12.51 8.64
CA PRO A 66 -12.38 -13.94 8.89
C PRO A 66 -11.09 -14.46 8.24
N TYR A 67 -10.56 -13.76 7.24
CA TYR A 67 -9.43 -14.23 6.43
C TYR A 67 -8.08 -13.62 6.83
N TYR A 68 -8.04 -12.68 7.78
CA TYR A 68 -6.78 -12.06 8.21
C TYR A 68 -5.77 -13.06 8.78
N GLU A 69 -6.24 -14.10 9.47
CA GLU A 69 -5.37 -15.15 10.00
C GLU A 69 -4.83 -16.10 8.92
N SER A 70 -5.46 -16.15 7.75
CA SER A 70 -5.01 -16.94 6.61
C SER A 70 -3.93 -16.25 5.77
N LEU A 71 -3.60 -14.99 6.07
CA LEU A 71 -2.57 -14.24 5.36
C LEU A 71 -1.17 -14.76 5.72
N THR A 72 -0.33 -14.92 4.70
CA THR A 72 1.09 -15.20 4.88
C THR A 72 1.81 -14.03 5.56
N ALA A 73 2.99 -14.28 6.14
CA ALA A 73 3.79 -13.22 6.76
C ALA A 73 4.15 -12.09 5.77
N ALA A 74 4.43 -12.43 4.51
CA ALA A 74 4.72 -11.45 3.47
C ALA A 74 3.49 -10.59 3.10
N GLU A 75 2.30 -11.20 3.10
CA GLU A 75 1.03 -10.50 2.86
C GLU A 75 0.63 -9.60 4.02
N LYS A 76 0.81 -10.06 5.27
CA LYS A 76 0.65 -9.21 6.45
C LYS A 76 1.60 -8.02 6.38
N ARG A 77 2.88 -8.24 6.04
CA ARG A 77 3.90 -7.18 5.90
C ARG A 77 3.53 -6.13 4.85
N ARG A 78 3.04 -6.50 3.67
CA ARG A 78 2.64 -5.52 2.62
C ARG A 78 1.34 -4.76 2.95
N ASN A 79 0.58 -5.23 3.93
CA ASN A 79 -0.70 -4.63 4.35
C ASN A 79 -0.54 -3.74 5.60
N VAL A 80 0.68 -3.30 5.88
CA VAL A 80 0.99 -2.34 6.95
C VAL A 80 1.41 -1.02 6.30
N ARG A 81 1.05 0.10 6.93
CA ARG A 81 1.57 1.41 6.56
C ARG A 81 3.08 1.44 6.84
N GLY A 82 3.88 1.53 5.78
CA GLY A 82 5.33 1.69 5.91
C GLY A 82 5.74 3.14 6.15
N ASP A 83 7.03 3.33 6.42
CA ASP A 83 7.66 4.64 6.56
C ASP A 83 8.32 5.08 5.25
N ASP A 84 8.45 6.39 5.09
CA ASP A 84 9.28 6.97 4.04
C ASP A 84 10.76 6.65 4.29
N ARG A 85 11.56 6.62 3.20
CA ARG A 85 12.99 6.29 3.27
C ARG A 85 13.84 7.48 2.80
N LEU A 86 14.79 7.88 3.63
CA LEU A 86 15.82 8.87 3.30
C LEU A 86 17.14 8.15 3.00
N TYR A 87 17.64 8.34 1.78
CA TYR A 87 18.97 7.88 1.36
C TYR A 87 19.89 9.07 1.20
N VAL A 88 21.11 8.96 1.73
CA VAL A 88 22.11 10.03 1.72
C VAL A 88 23.40 9.51 1.09
N CYS A 89 23.91 10.22 0.08
CA CYS A 89 25.16 9.86 -0.60
C CYS A 89 26.38 10.13 0.30
N LEU A 90 27.50 9.43 0.06
CA LEU A 90 28.71 9.55 0.87
C LEU A 90 29.26 10.97 0.93
N GLU A 91 29.14 11.72 -0.17
CA GLU A 91 29.63 13.09 -0.31
C GLU A 91 28.67 14.15 0.23
N ASN A 92 27.46 13.78 0.65
CA ASN A 92 26.49 14.72 1.19
C ASN A 92 26.90 15.22 2.58
N SER A 93 26.65 16.49 2.86
CA SER A 93 27.01 17.16 4.12
C SER A 93 26.38 16.49 5.35
N GLY A 94 25.21 15.86 5.20
CA GLY A 94 24.49 15.14 6.24
C GLY A 94 24.88 13.67 6.42
N TYR A 95 25.77 13.11 5.59
CA TYR A 95 26.11 11.69 5.63
C TYR A 95 26.64 11.26 7.00
N SER A 96 27.60 12.00 7.55
CA SER A 96 28.21 11.69 8.85
C SER A 96 27.19 11.70 9.99
N PHE A 97 26.23 12.63 9.94
CA PHE A 97 25.15 12.70 10.92
C PHE A 97 24.25 11.47 10.83
N VAL A 98 23.74 11.15 9.63
CA VAL A 98 22.86 10.00 9.40
C VAL A 98 23.56 8.69 9.75
N LYS A 99 24.83 8.53 9.37
CA LYS A 99 25.65 7.37 9.75
C LYS A 99 25.78 7.24 11.27
N GLY A 100 26.02 8.36 11.95
CA GLY A 100 26.12 8.42 13.41
C GLY A 100 24.84 7.97 14.12
N LEU A 101 23.66 8.12 13.51
CA LEU A 101 22.41 7.59 14.09
C LEU A 101 22.48 6.07 14.27
N TYR A 102 22.98 5.35 13.26
CA TYR A 102 23.13 3.89 13.30
C TYR A 102 24.25 3.41 14.24
N GLU A 103 25.33 4.19 14.39
CA GLU A 103 26.47 3.81 15.24
C GLU A 103 26.19 3.99 16.75
N ASN A 104 25.31 4.94 17.10
CA ASN A 104 25.01 5.27 18.49
C ASN A 104 23.87 4.44 19.12
N ASN A 105 23.38 3.40 18.42
CA ASN A 105 22.28 2.52 18.89
C ASN A 105 21.07 3.33 19.42
N LEU A 106 20.67 4.39 18.71
CA LEU A 106 19.43 5.07 19.05
C LEU A 106 18.28 4.05 18.95
N GLU A 107 17.32 4.15 19.88
CA GLU A 107 16.16 3.26 19.88
C GLU A 107 15.42 3.37 18.55
N LEU A 108 14.97 2.22 18.02
CA LEU A 108 14.36 2.06 16.70
C LEU A 108 13.16 2.99 16.45
N HIS A 109 12.54 3.49 17.51
CA HIS A 109 11.33 4.30 17.49
C HIS A 109 11.54 5.74 17.97
N CYS A 110 12.79 6.16 18.17
CA CYS A 110 13.10 7.52 18.58
C CYS A 110 13.28 8.42 17.35
N GLU A 111 12.30 9.29 17.10
CA GLU A 111 12.40 10.31 16.05
C GLU A 111 13.51 11.32 16.40
N THR A 112 14.42 11.52 15.46
CA THR A 112 15.50 12.50 15.57
C THR A 112 15.31 13.62 14.56
N GLU A 113 15.38 14.87 14.99
CA GLU A 113 15.34 16.02 14.07
C GLU A 113 16.55 16.02 13.15
N ILE A 114 16.30 16.32 11.87
CA ILE A 114 17.35 16.43 10.85
C ILE A 114 17.25 17.77 10.12
N CYS A 115 18.41 18.33 9.79
CA CYS A 115 18.53 19.50 8.93
C CYS A 115 19.77 19.36 8.03
N ILE A 116 19.57 19.14 6.72
CA ILE A 116 20.65 18.96 5.74
C ILE A 116 20.40 19.90 4.57
N ASP A 117 21.33 20.83 4.30
CA ASP A 117 21.31 21.72 3.12
C ASP A 117 19.95 22.42 2.88
N GLY A 118 19.22 22.73 3.95
CA GLY A 118 17.89 23.36 3.90
C GLY A 118 16.69 22.40 3.97
N MET A 119 16.88 21.10 3.75
CA MET A 119 15.88 20.06 4.04
C MET A 119 15.76 19.87 5.55
N ARG A 120 14.52 19.74 6.06
CA ARG A 120 14.23 19.56 7.49
C ARG A 120 13.12 18.54 7.69
N GLY A 121 13.15 17.83 8.81
CA GLY A 121 12.13 16.87 9.21
C GLY A 121 12.57 16.05 10.42
N THR A 122 11.91 14.92 10.63
CA THR A 122 12.35 13.89 11.58
C THR A 122 12.72 12.61 10.84
N VAL A 123 13.68 11.88 11.38
CA VAL A 123 14.14 10.59 10.85
C VAL A 123 14.16 9.54 11.96
N LEU A 124 13.96 8.29 11.55
CA LEU A 124 14.02 7.09 12.37
C LEU A 124 15.07 6.15 11.77
N ILE A 125 15.64 5.27 12.60
CA ILE A 125 16.53 4.21 12.12
C ILE A 125 15.70 3.15 11.39
N ALA A 126 16.07 2.84 10.15
CA ALA A 126 15.44 1.76 9.39
C ALA A 126 16.12 0.42 9.68
N GLU A 127 15.33 -0.63 9.94
CA GLU A 127 15.83 -2.00 10.14
C GLU A 127 16.61 -2.52 8.91
N ASP A 128 16.16 -2.12 7.73
CA ASP A 128 16.68 -2.53 6.42
C ASP A 128 17.67 -1.51 5.83
N CYS A 129 18.57 -0.98 6.67
CA CYS A 129 19.59 -0.02 6.24
C CYS A 129 20.58 -0.62 5.23
N VAL A 130 20.68 0.01 4.06
CA VAL A 130 21.66 -0.33 3.02
C VAL A 130 23.03 0.19 3.43
N ARG A 131 24.01 -0.71 3.53
CA ARG A 131 25.38 -0.36 3.94
C ARG A 131 26.24 0.03 2.74
N GLN A 132 27.31 0.77 3.01
CA GLN A 132 28.31 1.09 1.98
C GLN A 132 28.85 -0.20 1.37
N GLY A 133 28.83 -0.29 0.04
CA GLY A 133 29.34 -1.44 -0.71
C GLY A 133 28.28 -2.46 -1.13
N GLY A 134 27.04 -2.34 -0.64
CA GLY A 134 25.88 -3.14 -1.10
C GLY A 134 26.06 -4.63 -0.91
#